data_AF-K6V9I2-F1
#
_entry.id   AF-K6V9I2-F1
#
_cell.length_a   1.000
_cell.length_b   1.000
_cell.length_c   1.000
_cell.angle_alpha   90.00
_cell.angle_beta   90.00
_cell.angle_gamma   90.00
#
_symmetry.space_group_name_H-M   'P 1'
#
loop_
_entity.id
_entity.type
_entity.pdbx_description
1 polymer ?
#
loop_
_entity_poly.entity_id
_entity_poly.type
_entity_poly.pdbx_seq_one_letter_code
_entity_poly.pdbx_strand_id
1 'polypeptide(L)'
;MIETVVIWVIGAMLVSAAVLAVVRIVRGPTVIDRAVANEVLVAIMVCALGVEAATTRHDTTLPILISLSLTGFLASVSIARFVGRDRDRRPAGSPDSGDESGPGVVR
;
A
#
# COMPACT_ATOMS: atom_id res chain seq x y z
N MET A 1 2.57 16.69 -33.18
CA MET A 1 3.70 17.14 -32.34
C MET A 1 3.32 17.23 -30.87
N ILE A 2 2.29 17.99 -30.49
CA ILE A 2 1.89 18.15 -29.07
C ILE A 2 1.54 16.81 -28.42
N GLU A 3 0.72 15.98 -29.07
CA GLU A 3 0.34 14.65 -28.58
C GLU A 3 1.56 13.76 -28.27
N THR A 4 2.52 13.69 -29.20
CA THR A 4 3.76 12.92 -29.04
C THR A 4 4.57 13.41 -27.85
N VAL A 5 4.73 14.73 -27.69
CA VAL A 5 5.45 15.32 -26.55
C VAL A 5 4.76 14.97 -25.23
N VAL A 6 3.43 15.05 -25.17
CA VAL A 6 2.66 14.69 -23.98
C VAL A 6 2.86 13.22 -23.62
N ILE A 7 2.81 12.30 -24.59
CA ILE A 7 3.03 10.86 -24.35
C ILE A 7 4.43 10.60 -23.79
N TRP A 8 5.47 11.24 -24.35
CA TRP A 8 6.84 11.09 -23.85
C TRP A 8 7.01 11.63 -22.42
N VAL A 9 6.40 12.78 -22.11
CA VAL A 9 6.44 13.35 -20.74
C VAL A 9 5.74 12.42 -19.75
N ILE A 10 4.54 11.92 -20.08
CA ILE A 10 3.82 10.97 -19.22
C ILE A 10 4.63 9.68 -19.05
N GLY A 11 5.17 9.13 -20.13
CA GLY A 11 6.01 7.94 -20.09
C GLY A 11 7.23 8.11 -19.19
N ALA A 12 7.94 9.23 -19.30
CA ALA A 12 9.08 9.54 -18.42
C ALA A 12 8.66 9.64 -16.94
N MET A 13 7.52 10.30 -16.65
CA MET A 13 6.99 10.38 -15.30
C MET A 13 6.62 8.99 -14.75
N LEU A 14 5.93 8.15 -15.52
CA LEU A 14 5.55 6.80 -15.11
C LEU A 14 6.77 5.91 -14.85
N VAL A 15 7.79 5.97 -15.71
CA VAL A 15 9.05 5.23 -15.50
C VAL A 15 9.74 5.70 -14.23
N SER A 16 9.82 7.01 -14.00
CA SER A 16 10.42 7.55 -12.77
C SER A 16 9.66 7.09 -11.51
N ALA A 17 8.32 7.10 -11.56
CA ALA A 17 7.48 6.61 -10.48
C ALA A 17 7.66 5.10 -10.25
N ALA A 18 7.76 4.31 -11.32
CA ALA A 18 7.98 2.86 -11.22
C ALA A 18 9.33 2.55 -10.55
N VAL A 19 10.39 3.26 -10.93
CA VAL A 19 11.71 3.13 -10.29
C VAL A 19 11.62 3.47 -8.80
N LEU A 20 10.96 4.57 -8.44
CA LEU A 20 10.78 4.94 -7.03
C LEU A 20 9.97 3.89 -6.24
N ALA A 21 8.91 3.34 -6.83
CA ALA A 21 8.11 2.28 -6.24
C ALA A 21 8.95 1.02 -6.01
N VAL A 22 9.74 0.58 -6.99
CA VAL A 22 10.64 -0.56 -6.88
C VAL A 22 11.69 -0.33 -5.78
N VAL A 23 12.29 0.86 -5.72
CA VAL A 23 13.23 1.21 -4.65
C VAL A 23 12.58 1.08 -3.28
N ARG A 24 11.30 1.48 -3.14
CA ARG A 24 10.56 1.33 -1.89
C ARG A 24 10.18 -0.11 -1.56
N ILE A 25 9.85 -0.94 -2.56
CA ILE A 25 9.64 -2.39 -2.37
C ILE A 25 10.90 -3.06 -1.79
N VAL A 26 12.08 -2.70 -2.28
CA VAL A 26 13.35 -3.30 -1.83
C VAL A 26 13.79 -2.77 -0.47
N ARG A 27 13.71 -1.45 -0.25
CA ARG A 27 14.18 -0.80 1.01
C ARG A 27 13.13 -0.76 2.12
N GLY A 28 11.88 -1.11 1.84
CA GLY A 28 10.77 -1.02 2.80
C GLY A 28 11.07 -1.79 4.10
N PRO A 29 10.99 -1.15 5.29
CA PRO A 29 11.32 -1.77 6.57
C PRO A 29 10.23 -2.70 7.10
N THR A 30 8.97 -2.52 6.66
CA THR A 30 7.83 -3.34 7.09
C THR A 30 7.21 -4.09 5.92
N VAL A 31 6.63 -5.27 6.19
CA VAL A 31 5.91 -6.07 5.19
C VAL A 31 4.73 -5.28 4.60
N ILE A 32 4.07 -4.47 5.42
CA ILE A 32 2.95 -3.61 5.02
C ILE A 32 3.43 -2.53 4.04
N ASP A 33 4.58 -1.90 4.29
CA ASP A 33 5.12 -0.88 3.39
C ASP A 33 5.49 -1.45 2.01
N ARG A 34 6.03 -2.67 1.99
CA ARG A 34 6.32 -3.38 0.74
C ARG A 34 5.05 -3.74 -0.03
N ALA A 35 4.00 -4.17 0.68
CA ALA A 35 2.71 -4.48 0.06
C ALA A 35 2.06 -3.23 -0.56
N VAL A 36 2.08 -2.10 0.15
CA VAL A 36 1.59 -0.81 -0.37
C VAL A 36 2.43 -0.34 -1.56
N ALA A 37 3.76 -0.48 -1.50
CA ALA A 37 4.62 -0.11 -2.63
C ALA A 37 4.34 -0.96 -3.88
N ASN A 38 4.02 -2.25 -3.72
CA ASN A 38 3.58 -3.11 -4.82
C ASN A 38 2.20 -2.68 -5.38
N GLU A 39 1.27 -2.27 -4.53
CA GLU A 39 -0.02 -1.72 -4.97
C GLU A 39 0.18 -0.47 -5.84
N VAL A 40 1.06 0.44 -5.42
CA VAL A 40 1.45 1.63 -6.20
C VAL A 40 2.07 1.23 -7.54
N LEU A 41 2.92 0.21 -7.57
CA LEU A 41 3.51 -0.29 -8.82
C LEU A 41 2.44 -0.80 -9.80
N VAL A 42 1.44 -1.54 -9.31
CA VAL A 42 0.30 -1.98 -10.12
C VAL A 42 -0.50 -0.78 -10.62
N ALA A 43 -0.75 0.24 -9.79
CA ALA A 43 -1.43 1.47 -10.20
C ALA A 43 -0.67 2.22 -11.32
N ILE A 44 0.66 2.26 -11.25
CA ILE A 44 1.49 2.84 -12.32
C ILE A 44 1.33 2.04 -13.63
N MET A 45 1.26 0.71 -13.55
CA MET A 45 0.99 -0.15 -14.71
C MET A 45 -0.39 0.14 -15.32
N VAL A 46 -1.41 0.36 -14.48
CA VAL A 46 -2.75 0.79 -14.94
C VAL A 46 -2.67 2.12 -15.68
N CYS A 47 -1.94 3.10 -15.15
CA CYS A 47 -1.76 4.38 -15.85
C CYS A 47 -1.06 4.21 -17.20
N ALA A 48 -0.03 3.36 -17.28
CA ALA A 48 0.65 3.07 -18.54
C ALA A 48 -0.30 2.45 -19.58
N LEU A 49 -1.12 1.47 -19.16
CA LEU A 49 -2.18 0.89 -19.99
C LEU A 49 -3.26 1.92 -20.35
N GLY A 50 -3.53 2.88 -19.47
CA GLY A 50 -4.46 3.98 -19.74
C GLY A 50 -3.97 4.91 -20.85
N VAL A 51 -2.67 5.19 -20.88
CA VAL A 51 -2.04 5.94 -21.98
C VAL A 51 -2.14 5.15 -23.28
N GLU A 52 -1.85 3.84 -23.25
CA GLU A 52 -2.01 2.96 -24.41
C GLU A 52 -3.46 2.97 -24.93
N ALA A 53 -4.43 2.76 -24.06
CA ALA A 53 -5.86 2.80 -24.40
C ALA A 53 -6.28 4.15 -25.01
N ALA A 54 -5.78 5.25 -24.45
CA ALA A 54 -6.07 6.59 -24.97
C ALA A 54 -5.49 6.82 -26.37
N THR A 55 -4.33 6.22 -26.67
CA THR A 55 -3.70 6.33 -28.00
C THR A 55 -4.29 5.39 -29.03
N THR A 56 -4.62 4.16 -28.64
CA THR A 56 -5.01 3.08 -29.56
C THR A 56 -6.48 3.21 -29.99
N ARG A 57 -7.32 3.97 -29.28
CA ARG A 57 -8.78 4.17 -29.54
C ARG A 57 -9.59 2.87 -29.65
N HIS A 58 -9.03 1.74 -29.22
CA HIS A 58 -9.72 0.47 -29.12
C HIS A 58 -10.18 0.27 -27.66
N ASP A 59 -11.40 -0.20 -27.51
CA ASP A 59 -12.11 -0.42 -26.25
C ASP A 59 -11.69 -1.70 -25.52
N THR A 60 -10.81 -2.51 -26.11
CA THR A 60 -10.33 -3.78 -25.53
C THR A 60 -9.53 -3.60 -24.24
N THR A 61 -8.89 -2.45 -24.05
CA THR A 61 -8.10 -2.15 -22.84
C THR A 61 -8.99 -1.64 -21.69
N LEU A 62 -10.20 -1.16 -21.97
CA LEU A 62 -11.12 -0.60 -20.95
C LEU A 62 -11.53 -1.62 -19.86
N PRO A 63 -11.92 -2.87 -20.18
CA PRO A 63 -12.23 -3.88 -19.18
C PRO A 63 -11.04 -4.20 -18.26
N ILE A 64 -9.82 -4.14 -18.80
CA ILE A 64 -8.58 -4.37 -18.04
C ILE A 64 -8.40 -3.25 -17.02
N LEU A 65 -8.56 -1.99 -17.44
CA LEU A 65 -8.46 -0.83 -16.55
C LEU A 65 -9.47 -0.87 -15.41
N ILE A 66 -10.73 -1.23 -15.71
CA ILE A 66 -11.79 -1.36 -14.71
C ILE A 66 -11.43 -2.46 -13.70
N SER A 67 -11.01 -3.62 -14.20
CA SER A 67 -10.66 -4.76 -13.37
C SER A 67 -9.48 -4.45 -12.44
N LEU A 68 -8.39 -3.86 -12.98
CA LEU A 68 -7.23 -3.49 -12.17
C LEU A 68 -7.51 -2.35 -11.19
N SER A 69 -8.37 -1.40 -11.55
CA SER A 69 -8.79 -0.33 -10.63
C SER A 69 -9.54 -0.89 -9.42
N LEU A 70 -10.43 -1.87 -9.65
CA LEU A 70 -11.13 -2.56 -8.58
C LEU A 70 -10.16 -3.38 -7.73
N THR A 71 -9.22 -4.11 -8.35
CA THR A 71 -8.20 -4.87 -7.62
C THR A 71 -7.31 -3.96 -6.75
N GLY A 72 -6.88 -2.81 -7.26
CA GLY A 72 -6.13 -1.82 -6.49
C GLY A 72 -6.91 -1.32 -5.27
N PHE A 73 -8.16 -0.92 -5.47
CA PHE A 73 -9.03 -0.52 -4.36
C PHE A 73 -9.20 -1.63 -3.31
N LEU A 74 -9.42 -2.88 -3.74
CA LEU A 74 -9.53 -4.03 -2.85
C LEU A 74 -8.24 -4.31 -2.07
N ALA A 75 -7.07 -4.09 -2.67
CA ALA A 75 -5.78 -4.23 -1.99
C ALA A 75 -5.67 -3.28 -0.79
N SER A 76 -6.00 -1.99 -0.99
CA SER A 76 -6.02 -0.98 0.09
C SER A 76 -7.00 -1.35 1.22
N VAL A 77 -8.23 -1.75 0.87
CA VAL A 77 -9.27 -2.14 1.85
C VAL A 77 -8.85 -3.38 2.66
N SER A 78 -8.23 -4.37 2.01
CA SER A 78 -7.73 -5.58 2.68
C SER A 78 -6.68 -5.22 3.73
N ILE A 79 -5.68 -4.40 3.36
CA ILE A 79 -4.62 -3.96 4.26
C ILE A 79 -5.21 -3.21 5.47
N ALA A 80 -6.17 -2.30 5.24
CA ALA A 80 -6.83 -1.55 6.30
C ALA A 80 -7.55 -2.44 7.32
N ARG A 81 -8.19 -3.54 6.88
CA ARG A 81 -8.88 -4.48 7.78
C ARG A 81 -7.93 -5.29 8.65
N PHE A 82 -6.75 -5.64 8.16
CA PHE A 82 -5.77 -6.41 8.93
C PHE A 82 -4.99 -5.54 9.93
N VAL A 83 -4.66 -4.29 9.57
CA VAL A 83 -3.92 -3.36 10.45
C VAL A 83 -4.66 -3.04 11.75
N GLY A 84 -6.00 -3.00 11.75
CA GLY A 84 -6.80 -2.68 12.93
C GLY A 84 -6.84 -3.81 13.98
N ARG A 85 -6.69 -5.07 13.57
CA ARG A 85 -6.99 -6.22 14.43
C ARG A 85 -5.88 -6.59 15.42
N ASP A 86 -4.65 -6.11 15.19
CA ASP A 86 -3.53 -6.36 16.10
C ASP A 86 -3.47 -5.38 17.29
N ARG A 87 -4.15 -4.23 17.22
CA ARG A 87 -4.18 -3.24 18.31
C ARG A 87 -5.07 -3.64 19.48
N ASP A 88 -6.06 -4.50 19.24
CA ASP A 88 -7.03 -4.95 20.26
C ASP A 88 -6.51 -6.11 21.12
N ARG A 89 -5.32 -6.66 20.84
CA ARG A 89 -4.68 -7.74 21.61
C ARG A 89 -3.70 -7.24 22.68
N ARG A 90 -3.88 -6.03 23.20
CA ARG A 90 -3.20 -5.67 24.45
C ARG A 90 -3.94 -6.35 25.61
N PRO A 91 -3.32 -7.29 26.35
CA PRO A 91 -3.96 -7.86 27.53
C PRO A 91 -4.17 -6.73 28.53
N ALA A 92 -5.43 -6.39 28.79
CA ALA A 92 -5.80 -5.67 30.00
C ALA A 92 -5.61 -6.65 31.17
N GLY A 93 -4.40 -6.79 31.67
CA GLY A 93 -4.11 -7.81 32.67
C GLY A 93 -2.63 -7.95 33.00
N SER A 94 -2.11 -6.98 33.74
CA SER A 94 -1.22 -7.31 34.84
C SER A 94 -1.95 -6.87 36.10
N PRO A 95 -2.55 -7.79 36.88
CA PRO A 95 -2.95 -7.48 38.24
C PRO A 95 -1.68 -7.10 38.98
N ASP A 96 -1.69 -5.93 39.60
CA ASP A 96 -0.69 -5.53 40.57
C ASP A 96 -0.83 -6.45 41.79
N SER A 97 -0.11 -7.56 41.75
CA SER A 97 0.06 -8.48 42.87
C SER A 97 1.39 -8.17 43.53
N GLY A 98 1.38 -7.44 44.65
CA GLY A 98 2.58 -7.29 45.47
C GLY A 98 2.64 -6.11 46.43
N ASP A 99 1.64 -5.91 47.29
CA ASP A 99 1.92 -5.33 48.62
C ASP A 99 1.17 -6.07 49.73
N GLU A 100 1.41 -7.39 49.79
CA GLU A 100 1.37 -8.12 51.06
C GLU A 100 2.72 -7.92 51.76
N SER A 101 2.98 -6.70 52.24
CA SER A 101 4.00 -6.45 53.28
C SER A 101 3.33 -6.46 54.65
N GLY A 102 3.15 -7.65 55.21
CA GLY A 102 3.07 -7.83 56.65
C GLY A 102 3.93 -9.03 57.05
N PRO A 103 4.37 -9.20 58.32
CA PRO A 103 4.37 -8.30 59.46
C PRO A 103 5.81 -8.09 60.02
N GLY A 104 6.14 -6.90 60.51
CA GLY A 104 7.51 -6.61 60.97
C GLY A 104 7.63 -5.58 62.09
N VAL A 105 7.83 -6.10 63.30
CA VAL A 105 8.65 -5.51 64.38
C VAL A 105 8.02 -4.41 65.25
N VAL A 106 7.43 -4.87 66.36
CA VAL A 106 7.76 -4.49 67.75
C VAL A 106 8.43 -3.12 67.91
N ARG A 107 7.69 -2.11 68.36
CA ARG A 107 8.08 -1.17 69.42
C ARG A 107 6.86 -0.56 70.09
#